data_AF-A0A7V1M3T7-F1
#
_entry.id   AF-A0A7V1M3T7-F1
#
_cell.length_a   1.000
_cell.length_b   1.000
_cell.length_c   1.000
_cell.angle_alpha   90.00
_cell.angle_beta   90.00
_cell.angle_gamma   90.00
#
_symmetry.space_group_name_H-M   'P 1'
#
loop_
_entity.id
_entity.type
_entity.pdbx_description
1 polymer ?
#
loop_
_entity_poly.entity_id
_entity_poly.type
_entity_poly.pdbx_seq_one_letter_code
_entity_poly.pdbx_strand_id
1 'polypeptide(L)' 'MKVVRLLVLLGLLIVLGLQFRTCLRPAMTGQPAAELVASRWFNSEPLTMQNLRGKMVLLDFWAVW' A
#
# COMPACT_ATOMS: atom_id res chain seq x y z
N MET A 1 33.29 -10.57 25.52
CA MET A 1 31.86 -10.80 25.87
C MET A 1 30.98 -9.54 25.76
N LYS A 2 31.42 -8.36 26.21
CA LYS A 2 30.62 -7.11 26.14
C LYS A 2 30.32 -6.63 24.71
N VAL A 3 31.31 -6.70 23.81
CA VAL A 3 31.18 -6.27 22.40
C VAL A 3 30.20 -7.15 21.61
N VAL A 4 30.26 -8.47 21.79
CA VAL A 4 29.33 -9.41 21.14
C VAL A 4 27.89 -9.16 21.58
N ARG A 5 27.66 -8.92 22.88
CA ARG A 5 26.33 -8.57 23.40
C ARG A 5 25.82 -7.24 22.84
N LEU A 6 26.69 -6.24 22.68
CA LEU A 6 26.34 -4.94 22.09
C LEU A 6 25.91 -5.07 20.62
N LEU A 7 26.65 -5.84 19.82
CA LEU A 7 26.31 -6.08 18.41
C LEU A 7 24.99 -6.84 18.25
N VAL A 8 24.73 -7.82 19.13
CA VAL A 8 23.46 -8.56 19.14
C VAL A 8 22.28 -7.65 19.51
N LEU A 9 22.45 -6.78 20.51
CA LEU A 9 21.41 -5.82 20.89
C LEU A 9 21.13 -4.80 19.78
N LEU A 10 22.17 -4.31 19.11
CA LEU A 10 22.02 -3.39 17.98
C LEU A 10 21.30 -4.07 16.80
N GLY A 11 21.67 -5.32 16.47
CA GLY A 11 20.99 -6.11 15.45
C GLY A 11 19.52 -6.34 15.78
N LEU A 12 19.21 -6.66 17.05
CA LEU A 12 17.84 -6.84 17.53
C LEU A 12 17.03 -5.55 17.39
N LEU A 13 17.60 -4.39 17.76
CA LEU A 13 16.96 -3.09 17.63
C LEU A 13 16.67 -2.71 16.17
N ILE A 14 17.60 -3.02 15.25
CA ILE A 14 17.41 -2.79 13.81
C ILE A 14 16.26 -3.66 13.28
N VAL A 15 16.22 -4.95 13.64
CA VAL A 15 15.14 -5.85 13.24
C VAL A 15 13.80 -5.40 13.83
N LEU A 16 13.76 -5.00 15.09
CA LEU A 16 12.54 -4.48 15.73
C LEU A 16 12.04 -3.20 15.02
N GLY A 17 12.96 -2.29 14.68
CA GLY A 17 12.64 -1.06 13.95
C GLY A 17 12.10 -1.32 12.53
N LEU A 18 12.63 -2.32 11.84
CA LEU A 18 12.12 -2.75 10.52
C LEU A 18 10.72 -3.36 10.61
N GLN A 19 10.48 -4.23 11.61
CA GLN A 19 9.16 -4.85 11.84
C GLN A 19 8.08 -3.81 12.19
N PHE A 20 8.45 -2.75 12.92
CA PHE A 20 7.53 -1.68 13.26
C PHE A 20 6.99 -0.96 12.01
N ARG A 21 7.82 -0.78 10.97
CA ARG A 21 7.39 -0.13 9.72
C ARG A 21 6.36 -0.94 8.94
N THR A 22 6.44 -2.27 8.99
CA THR A 22 5.48 -3.14 8.31
C THR A 22 4.11 -3.17 8.97
N CYS A 23 4.03 -3.06 10.31
CA CYS A 23 2.75 -3.04 11.03
C CYS A 23 1.92 -1.78 10.75
N LEU A 24 2.58 -0.65 10.46
CA LEU A 24 1.94 0.63 10.18
C LEU A 24 1.47 0.77 8.72
N ARG A 25 1.85 -0.16 7.84
CA ARG A 25 1.44 -0.13 6.44
C ARG A 25 -0.02 -0.60 6.36
N PRO A 26 -0.95 0.17 5.76
CA PRO A 26 -2.28 -0.33 5.51
C PRO A 26 -2.17 -1.62 4.69
N ALA A 27 -2.83 -2.69 5.15
CA ALA A 27 -2.63 -4.05 4.63
C ALA A 27 -2.78 -4.18 3.10
N MET A 28 -3.53 -3.27 2.47
CA MET A 28 -3.78 -3.26 1.03
C MET A 28 -2.72 -2.51 0.20
N THR A 29 -1.80 -1.78 0.83
CA THR A 29 -0.78 -1.03 0.07
C THR A 29 0.28 -1.96 -0.51
N GLY A 30 0.49 -1.89 -1.83
CA GLY A 30 1.39 -2.78 -2.57
C GLY A 30 0.74 -4.07 -3.06
N GLN A 31 -0.51 -4.33 -2.67
CA GLN A 31 -1.34 -5.35 -3.32
C GLN A 31 -1.86 -4.83 -4.66
N PRO A 32 -2.23 -5.72 -5.61
CA PRO A 32 -2.94 -5.31 -6.80
C PRO A 32 -4.21 -4.53 -6.44
N ALA A 33 -4.44 -3.40 -7.11
CA ALA A 33 -5.69 -2.67 -6.96
C ALA A 33 -6.87 -3.51 -7.45
N ALA A 34 -8.02 -3.36 -6.80
CA ALA A 34 -9.25 -4.05 -7.19
C ALA A 34 -9.74 -3.59 -8.57
N GLU A 35 -10.53 -4.43 -9.23
CA GLU A 35 -11.18 -4.05 -10.49
C GLU A 35 -12.22 -2.94 -10.28
N LEU A 36 -12.40 -2.10 -11.30
CA LEU A 36 -13.40 -1.03 -11.26
C LEU A 36 -14.76 -1.59 -11.69
N VAL A 37 -15.72 -1.59 -10.75
CA VAL A 37 -17.09 -2.01 -11.01
C VAL A 37 -18.02 -0.85 -10.70
N ALA A 38 -18.71 -0.35 -11.74
CA ALA A 38 -19.69 0.73 -11.63
C ALA A 38 -20.91 0.41 -12.49
N SER A 39 -22.10 0.71 -11.97
CA SER A 39 -23.36 0.55 -12.71
C SER A 39 -23.49 1.56 -13.85
N ARG A 40 -22.89 2.73 -13.71
CA ARG A 40 -22.90 3.81 -14.70
C ARG A 40 -21.56 4.52 -14.73
N TRP A 41 -21.13 4.85 -15.95
CA TRP A 41 -19.96 5.69 -16.21
C TRP A 41 -20.41 7.06 -16.69
N PHE A 42 -19.68 8.09 -16.30
CA PHE A 42 -19.90 9.46 -16.72
C PHE A 42 -18.68 9.94 -17.51
N ASN A 43 -18.93 10.73 -18.56
CA ASN A 43 -17.90 11.38 -19.38
C ASN A 43 -16.86 10.44 -20.02
N SER A 44 -17.12 9.13 -20.01
CA SER A 44 -16.21 8.10 -20.51
C SER A 44 -16.96 6.80 -20.76
N GLU A 45 -16.37 5.99 -21.64
CA GLU A 45 -16.65 4.56 -21.70
C GLU A 45 -16.14 3.86 -20.43
N PRO A 46 -16.61 2.63 -20.12
CA PRO A 46 -16.15 1.88 -18.97
C PRO A 46 -14.62 1.75 -18.92
N LEU A 47 -14.03 2.11 -17.78
CA LEU A 47 -12.60 1.93 -17.54
C LEU A 47 -12.33 0.58 -16.88
N THR A 48 -11.28 -0.09 -17.33
CA THR A 48 -10.78 -1.34 -16.73
C THR A 48 -9.35 -1.15 -16.24
N MET A 49 -8.94 -1.94 -15.25
CA MET A 49 -7.58 -1.92 -14.76
C MET A 49 -6.56 -2.26 -15.85
N GLN A 50 -6.94 -3.06 -16.85
CA GLN A 50 -6.11 -3.37 -18.02
C GLN A 50 -5.82 -2.14 -18.89
N ASN A 51 -6.85 -1.35 -19.20
CA ASN A 51 -6.71 -0.16 -20.05
C ASN A 51 -5.99 1.00 -19.34
N LEU A 52 -5.95 0.97 -18.01
CA LEU A 52 -5.28 1.97 -17.17
C LEU A 52 -3.82 1.64 -16.82
N ARG A 53 -3.29 0.48 -17.27
CA ARG A 53 -1.89 0.09 -17.01
C ARG A 53 -0.93 1.19 -17.51
N GLY A 54 0.08 1.48 -16.68
CA GLY A 54 1.08 2.51 -16.97
C GLY A 54 0.63 3.94 -16.65
N LYS A 55 -0.59 4.14 -16.16
CA LYS A 55 -1.08 5.44 -15.68
C LYS A 55 -1.10 5.48 -14.15
N MET A 56 -0.89 6.67 -13.59
CA MET A 56 -1.24 6.95 -12.21
C MET A 56 -2.74 7.26 -12.14
N VAL A 57 -3.48 6.51 -11.34
CA VAL A 57 -4.93 6.64 -11.20
C VAL A 57 -5.23 7.13 -9.79
N LEU A 58 -5.94 8.26 -9.69
CA LEU A 58 -6.44 8.81 -8.43
C LEU A 58 -7.94 8.50 -8.33
N LEU A 59 -8.34 7.88 -7.21
CA LEU A 59 -9.75 7.65 -6.89
C LEU A 59 -10.16 8.61 -5.78
N ASP A 60 -11.27 9.32 -6.00
CA ASP A 60 -11.86 10.24 -5.04
C ASP A 60 -13.30 9.79 -4.75
N PHE A 61 -13.59 9.47 -3.49
CA PHE A 61 -14.89 9.00 -3.05
C PHE A 61 -15.65 10.17 -2.43
N TRP A 62 -16.73 10.59 -3.08
CA TRP A 62 -17.57 11.69 -2.63
C TRP A 62 -19.05 11.31 -2.71
N ALA A 63 -19.87 11.93 -1.86
CA ALA A 63 -21.32 11.79 -1.87
C ALA A 63 -21.97 13.12 -1.53
N VAL A 64 -23.10 13.44 -2.19
CA VAL A 64 -24.04 14.44 -1.70
C VAL A 64 -24.90 13.73 -0.66
N TRP A 65 -24.80 14.18 0.59
CA TRP A 65 -25.51 13.65 1.75
C TRP A 65 -27.02 13.49 1.55
#